data_AF-A0A6V8CE37-F1
#
_entry.id   AF-A0A6V8CE37-F1
#
_cell.length_a   1.000
_cell.length_b   1.000
_cell.length_c   1.000
_cell.angle_alpha   90.00
_cell.angle_beta   90.00
_cell.angle_gamma   90.00
#
_symmetry.space_group_name_H-M   'P 1'
#
loop_
_entity.id
_entity.type
_entity.pdbx_description
1 polymer ?
#
loop_
_entity_poly.entity_id
_entity_poly.type
_entity_poly.pdbx_seq_one_letter_code
_entity_poly.pdbx_strand_id
1 'polypeptide(L)'
;MHGHTWQVADLHQGNTSMPGQTMSTVVGDTIYFSANDGIHGAELWAHSTDNASTWLVQDVFTGANGSYPGAYFEMLVGDALYFSAITDDAGVELWMMSMEHMIFYG
;
A
#
# COMPACT_ATOMS: atom_id res chain seq x y z
N MET A 1 -2.17 28.35 11.65
CA MET A 1 -2.21 27.74 10.30
C MET A 1 -3.66 27.43 9.98
N HIS A 2 -4.16 27.85 8.82
CA HIS A 2 -5.47 27.41 8.31
C HIS A 2 -5.18 26.38 7.22
N GLY A 3 -5.55 25.12 7.44
CA GLY A 3 -5.43 24.05 6.47
C GLY A 3 -6.72 23.87 5.69
N HIS A 4 -6.62 23.48 4.42
CA HIS A 4 -7.73 22.95 3.65
C HIS A 4 -7.68 21.42 3.71
N THR A 5 -8.84 20.77 3.83
CA THR A 5 -8.96 19.31 3.78
C THR A 5 -9.77 18.92 2.55
N TRP A 6 -9.36 17.85 1.88
CA TRP A 6 -10.04 17.29 0.72
C TRP A 6 -9.76 15.79 0.64
N GLN A 7 -10.62 15.03 -0.05
CA GLN A 7 -10.45 13.60 -0.25
C GLN A 7 -9.46 13.35 -1.39
N VAL A 8 -8.33 12.71 -1.09
CA VAL A 8 -7.29 12.39 -2.07
C VAL A 8 -7.74 11.28 -3.03
N ALA A 9 -8.33 10.21 -2.49
CA ALA A 9 -8.87 9.10 -3.26
C ALA A 9 -10.07 8.47 -2.54
N ASP A 10 -11.07 8.04 -3.31
CA ASP A 10 -12.12 7.12 -2.88
C ASP A 10 -11.84 5.76 -3.53
N LEU A 11 -11.31 4.81 -2.74
CA LEU A 11 -10.93 3.49 -3.27
C LEU A 11 -12.11 2.50 -3.28
N HIS A 12 -13.09 2.68 -2.39
CA HIS A 12 -14.25 1.79 -2.26
C HIS A 12 -15.52 2.65 -2.21
N GLN A 13 -16.06 2.93 -3.40
CA GLN A 13 -17.14 3.90 -3.58
C GLN A 13 -18.34 3.62 -2.66
N GLY A 14 -18.66 4.60 -1.81
CA GLY A 14 -19.81 4.53 -0.90
C GLY A 14 -19.63 3.57 0.29
N ASN A 15 -18.40 3.10 0.53
CA ASN A 15 -18.06 2.19 1.62
C ASN A 15 -16.69 2.57 2.23
N THR A 16 -16.16 1.74 3.13
CA THR A 16 -14.92 2.06 3.87
C THR A 16 -13.71 1.36 3.25
N SER A 17 -12.68 2.13 2.89
CA SER A 17 -11.40 1.57 2.38
C SER A 17 -10.34 1.31 3.45
N MET A 18 -10.49 1.90 4.64
CA MET A 18 -9.57 1.79 5.78
C MET A 18 -8.08 2.00 5.40
N PRO A 19 -7.72 3.09 4.67
CA PRO A 19 -6.36 3.30 4.23
C PRO A 19 -5.41 3.41 5.42
N GLY A 20 -4.31 2.66 5.39
CA GLY A 20 -3.31 2.66 6.45
C GLY A 20 -3.65 1.82 7.67
N GLN A 21 -4.72 1.02 7.66
CA GLN A 21 -5.15 0.28 8.84
C GLN A 21 -4.09 -0.73 9.35
N THR A 22 -3.39 -1.39 8.43
CA THR A 22 -2.39 -2.41 8.76
C THR A 22 -0.97 -2.04 8.35
N MET A 23 -0.80 -1.05 7.46
CA MET A 23 0.50 -0.58 7.00
C MET A 23 0.39 0.84 6.46
N SER A 24 1.32 1.71 6.83
CA SER A 24 1.48 3.02 6.21
C SER A 24 2.93 3.49 6.30
N THR A 25 3.61 3.65 5.17
CA THR A 25 5.00 4.11 5.11
C THR A 25 5.20 5.10 3.97
N VAL A 26 6.15 6.01 4.14
CA VAL A 26 6.50 7.00 3.11
C VAL A 26 7.90 6.71 2.62
N VAL A 27 8.07 6.60 1.31
CA VAL A 27 9.39 6.52 0.66
C VAL A 27 9.45 7.50 -0.49
N GLY A 28 10.37 8.46 -0.38
CA GLY A 28 10.41 9.62 -1.27
C GLY A 28 9.07 10.36 -1.25
N ASP A 29 8.53 10.61 -2.43
CA ASP A 29 7.24 11.28 -2.65
C ASP A 29 6.08 10.28 -2.80
N THR A 30 6.25 9.03 -2.36
CA THR A 30 5.21 7.99 -2.43
C THR A 30 4.82 7.51 -1.05
N ILE A 31 3.51 7.52 -0.78
CA ILE A 31 2.88 6.93 0.40
C ILE A 31 2.47 5.51 0.02
N TYR A 32 3.04 4.49 0.65
CA TYR A 32 2.61 3.10 0.55
C TYR A 32 1.73 2.76 1.73
N PHE A 33 0.57 2.14 1.50
CA PHE A 33 -0.40 1.87 2.55
C PHE A 33 -1.27 0.67 2.22
N SER A 34 -1.86 0.03 3.24
CA SER A 34 -2.90 -0.96 3.02
C SER A 34 -4.26 -0.31 2.78
N ALA A 35 -5.06 -0.84 1.85
CA ALA A 35 -6.45 -0.39 1.65
C ALA A 35 -7.30 -1.44 0.94
N ASN A 36 -8.61 -1.35 1.15
CA ASN A 36 -9.62 -2.18 0.51
C ASN A 36 -10.43 -1.36 -0.51
N ASP A 37 -10.50 -1.84 -1.76
CA ASP A 37 -11.26 -1.22 -2.85
C ASP A 37 -12.63 -1.87 -3.11
N GLY A 38 -12.98 -2.90 -2.34
CA GLY A 38 -14.19 -3.70 -2.49
C GLY A 38 -14.09 -4.81 -3.54
N ILE A 39 -12.97 -4.92 -4.26
CA ILE A 39 -12.75 -5.91 -5.32
C ILE A 39 -11.62 -6.88 -4.93
N HIS A 40 -10.48 -6.35 -4.48
CA HIS A 40 -9.26 -7.10 -4.16
C HIS A 40 -9.07 -7.33 -2.65
N GLY A 41 -10.02 -6.87 -1.81
CA GLY A 41 -9.82 -6.89 -0.36
C GLY A 41 -8.71 -5.93 0.08
N ALA A 42 -8.21 -6.09 1.31
CA ALA A 42 -7.14 -5.23 1.85
C ALA A 42 -5.77 -5.61 1.25
N GLU A 43 -5.26 -4.79 0.34
CA GLU A 43 -4.01 -5.02 -0.42
C GLU A 43 -3.03 -3.86 -0.29
N LEU A 44 -1.85 -3.96 -0.94
CA LEU A 44 -0.84 -2.90 -0.95
C LEU A 44 -1.15 -1.85 -2.01
N TRP A 45 -1.36 -0.62 -1.57
CA TRP A 45 -1.63 0.56 -2.39
C TRP A 45 -0.52 1.60 -2.26
N ALA A 46 -0.43 2.46 -3.26
CA ALA A 46 0.48 3.58 -3.26
C ALA A 46 -0.21 4.86 -3.74
N HIS A 47 0.23 6.00 -3.20
CA HIS A 47 -0.14 7.33 -3.66
C HIS A 47 1.12 8.18 -3.85
N SER A 48 1.34 8.69 -5.06
CA SER A 48 2.43 9.62 -5.35
C SER A 48 1.95 11.05 -5.17
N THR A 49 2.64 11.82 -4.33
CA THR A 49 2.36 13.24 -4.10
C THR A 49 2.89 14.13 -5.22
N ASP A 50 3.81 13.62 -6.06
CA ASP A 50 4.38 14.32 -7.22
C ASP A 50 3.35 14.50 -8.34
N ASN A 51 2.65 13.42 -8.71
CA ASN A 51 1.68 13.41 -9.80
C ASN A 51 0.22 13.20 -9.35
N ALA A 52 -0.03 13.17 -8.02
CA ALA A 52 -1.33 12.96 -7.40
C ALA A 52 -2.06 11.68 -7.85
N SER A 53 -1.32 10.62 -8.19
CA SER A 53 -1.89 9.34 -8.59
C SER A 53 -1.98 8.37 -7.41
N THR A 54 -3.04 7.57 -7.39
CA THR A 54 -3.21 6.43 -6.46
C THR A 54 -3.38 5.14 -7.26
N TRP A 55 -2.65 4.09 -6.90
CA TRP A 55 -2.71 2.82 -7.61
C TRP A 55 -2.55 1.61 -6.67
N LEU A 56 -3.11 0.48 -7.10
CA LEU A 56 -2.85 -0.83 -6.51
C LEU A 56 -1.44 -1.24 -6.92
N VAL A 57 -0.56 -1.46 -5.96
CA VAL A 57 0.82 -1.87 -6.22
C VAL A 57 0.85 -3.35 -6.57
N GLN A 58 0.20 -4.16 -5.74
CA GLN A 58 0.15 -5.61 -5.89
C GLN A 58 -1.12 -6.14 -5.25
N ASP A 59 -1.86 -6.96 -6.02
CA ASP A 59 -2.85 -7.90 -5.51
C ASP A 59 -2.09 -9.15 -5.07
N VAL A 60 -1.77 -9.26 -3.78
CA VAL A 60 -1.02 -10.40 -3.23
C VAL A 60 -1.96 -11.58 -2.96
N PHE A 61 -3.18 -11.31 -2.46
CA PHE A 61 -4.22 -12.31 -2.30
C PHE A 61 -5.33 -12.05 -3.29
N THR A 62 -5.36 -12.83 -4.37
CA THR A 62 -6.37 -12.66 -5.42
C THR A 62 -7.80 -12.81 -4.89
N GLY A 63 -8.63 -11.81 -5.16
CA GLY A 63 -10.05 -11.78 -4.80
C GLY A 63 -10.34 -10.99 -3.52
N ALA A 64 -11.58 -11.04 -3.03
CA ALA A 64 -12.06 -10.07 -2.03
C ALA A 64 -11.54 -10.27 -0.60
N ASN A 65 -10.72 -11.31 -0.32
CA ASN A 65 -10.27 -11.62 1.03
C ASN A 65 -9.16 -10.65 1.50
N GLY A 66 -8.26 -10.25 0.61
CA GLY A 66 -7.12 -9.39 0.92
C GLY A 66 -5.95 -10.10 1.61
N SER A 67 -4.76 -9.57 1.41
CA SER A 67 -3.49 -10.05 1.98
C SER A 67 -3.10 -9.36 3.29
N TYR A 68 -3.79 -8.30 3.69
CA TYR A 68 -3.55 -7.53 4.93
C TYR A 68 -2.06 -7.17 5.12
N PRO A 69 -1.45 -6.46 4.16
CA PRO A 69 -0.02 -6.20 4.20
C PRO A 69 0.35 -5.39 5.45
N GLY A 70 1.45 -5.76 6.07
CA GLY A 70 1.98 -5.14 7.29
C GLY A 70 1.28 -5.51 8.60
N ALA A 71 0.23 -6.35 8.59
CA ALA A 71 -0.58 -6.64 9.77
C ALA A 71 0.22 -7.17 10.98
N TYR A 72 1.35 -7.85 10.75
CA TYR A 72 2.21 -8.41 11.80
C TYR A 72 3.64 -7.87 11.76
N PHE A 73 4.10 -7.38 10.62
CA PHE A 73 5.46 -6.88 10.43
C PHE A 73 5.53 -5.91 9.26
N GLU A 74 6.22 -4.78 9.43
CA GLU A 74 6.64 -3.86 8.37
C GLU A 74 8.05 -3.33 8.69
N MET A 75 8.91 -3.20 7.67
CA MET A 75 10.24 -2.60 7.81
C MET A 75 10.77 -2.11 6.47
N LEU A 76 11.30 -0.88 6.46
CA LEU A 76 12.04 -0.34 5.33
C LEU A 76 13.54 -0.55 5.54
N VAL A 77 14.21 -1.24 4.61
CA VAL A 77 15.66 -1.45 4.63
C VAL A 77 16.24 -1.05 3.27
N GLY A 78 16.93 0.09 3.22
CA GLY A 78 17.35 0.68 1.94
C GLY A 78 16.13 0.97 1.06
N ASP A 79 16.16 0.47 -0.18
CA ASP A 79 15.07 0.64 -1.15
C ASP A 79 14.10 -0.55 -1.15
N ALA A 80 14.07 -1.36 -0.09
CA ALA A 80 13.19 -2.52 0.02
C ALA A 80 12.20 -2.37 1.19
N LEU A 81 10.92 -2.46 0.88
CA LEU A 81 9.85 -2.56 1.88
C LEU A 81 9.57 -4.04 2.15
N TYR A 82 9.85 -4.47 3.38
CA TYR A 82 9.53 -5.79 3.89
C TYR A 82 8.24 -5.72 4.71
N PHE A 83 7.31 -6.64 4.48
CA PHE A 83 6.04 -6.65 5.19
C PHE A 83 5.46 -8.06 5.29
N SER A 84 4.66 -8.32 6.33
CA SER A 84 3.88 -9.55 6.41
C SER A 84 2.67 -9.49 5.49
N ALA A 85 2.33 -10.55 4.78
CA ALA A 85 1.05 -10.68 4.06
C ALA A 85 0.59 -12.14 4.06
N ILE A 86 -0.74 -12.35 4.04
CA ILE A 86 -1.37 -13.67 4.02
C ILE A 86 -1.74 -14.11 2.61
N THR A 87 -1.58 -15.40 2.31
CA THR A 87 -2.21 -16.10 1.18
C THR A 87 -2.94 -17.36 1.65
N ASP A 88 -3.79 -17.94 0.81
CA ASP A 88 -4.47 -19.20 1.09
C ASP A 88 -3.51 -20.39 1.15
N ASP A 89 -2.50 -20.40 0.29
CA ASP A 89 -1.53 -21.49 0.19
C ASP A 89 -0.45 -21.48 1.29
N ALA A 90 -0.06 -20.29 1.77
CA ALA A 90 1.10 -20.15 2.66
C ALA A 90 0.77 -19.63 4.07
N GLY A 91 -0.42 -19.05 4.29
CA GLY A 91 -0.67 -18.30 5.52
C GLY A 91 0.14 -17.00 5.54
N VAL A 92 0.46 -16.48 6.73
CA VAL A 92 1.17 -15.21 6.89
C VAL A 92 2.66 -15.42 6.67
N GLU A 93 3.21 -14.77 5.65
CA GLU A 93 4.62 -14.86 5.28
C GLU A 93 5.29 -13.50 5.16
N LEU A 94 6.62 -13.49 5.08
CA LEU A 94 7.42 -12.28 4.84
C LEU A 94 7.53 -12.00 3.34
N TRP A 95 7.02 -10.85 2.92
CA TRP A 95 7.08 -10.34 1.55
C TRP A 95 8.07 -9.18 1.46
N MET A 96 8.61 -8.98 0.26
CA MET A 96 9.49 -7.86 -0.06
C MET A 96 9.06 -7.23 -1.37
N MET A 97 8.96 -5.90 -1.37
CA MET A 97 8.85 -5.09 -2.56
C MET A 97 10.12 -4.25 -2.70
N SER A 98 10.81 -4.40 -3.83
CA SER A 98 11.91 -3.51 -4.21
C SER A 98 11.33 -2.25 -4.82
N MET A 99 11.82 -1.10 -4.38
CA MET A 99 11.59 0.17 -5.05
C MET A 99 12.71 0.36 -6.07
N GLU A 100 12.35 0.63 -7.32
CA GLU A 100 13.37 0.91 -8.32
C GLU A 100 14.04 2.25 -7.96
N HIS A 101 15.36 2.19 -7.73
CA HIS A 101 16.18 3.39 -7.71
C HIS A 101 16.14 3.97 -9.13
N MET A 102 15.38 5.06 -9.35
CA MET A 102 15.56 5.84 -10.56
C MET A 102 16.97 6.44 -10.51
N ILE A 103 17.92 5.73 -11.10
CA ILE A 103 19.26 6.23 -11.32
C ILE A 103 19.11 7.36 -12.33
N PHE A 104 19.08 8.61 -11.86
CA PHE A 104 19.28 9.75 -12.74
C PHE A 104 20.72 9.68 -13.24
N TYR A 105 20.91 9.24 -14.49
CA TYR A 105 22.15 9.55 -15.20
C TYR A 105 22.15 11.05 -15.46
N GLY A 106 23.24 11.70 -15.03
CA GLY A 106 23.36 13.16 -14.86
C GLY A 106 23.27 14.02 -16.11
#